data_AF-V3ZJ27-F1
#
_entry.id   AF-V3ZJ27-F1
#
_cell.length_a   1.000
_cell.length_b   1.000
_cell.length_c   1.000
_cell.angle_alpha   90.00
_cell.angle_beta   90.00
_cell.angle_gamma   90.00
#
_symmetry.space_group_name_H-M   'P 1'
#
loop_
_entity.id
_entity.type
_entity.pdbx_description
1 polymer ?
#
loop_
_entity_poly.entity_id
_entity_poly.type
_entity_poly.pdbx_seq_one_letter_code
_entity_poly.pdbx_strand_id
1 'polypeptide(L)'
;MANKFGLGSLPLESKNPMSSTAFINKAKPFFVDQIGDTLQGDIDMNNFKITNLKFPGNDNDAVNKKYLLDQINAIQIDKDHVENRINDVKRYLRRNIKNLVDEPKLQQELTSLKRLIQVVAKFNI
;
A
#
# COMPACT_ATOMS: atom_id res chain seq x y z
N MET A 1 -76.65 60.75 15.75
CA MET A 1 -76.03 60.08 14.59
C MET A 1 -75.13 58.98 15.12
N ALA A 2 -75.50 57.72 14.92
CA ALA A 2 -74.80 56.56 15.47
C ALA A 2 -73.82 56.00 14.44
N ASN A 3 -72.51 56.13 14.71
CA ASN A 3 -71.48 55.45 13.93
C ASN A 3 -71.30 54.04 14.52
N LYS A 4 -71.91 53.05 13.87
CA LYS A 4 -71.72 51.62 14.17
C LYS A 4 -70.35 51.20 13.63
N PHE A 5 -69.35 51.07 14.50
CA PHE A 5 -68.12 50.37 14.16
C PHE A 5 -68.44 48.88 14.04
N GLY A 6 -68.58 48.40 12.81
CA GLY A 6 -68.65 46.97 12.51
C GLY A 6 -67.31 46.32 12.80
N LEU A 7 -67.16 45.72 13.98
CA LEU A 7 -66.08 44.79 14.29
C LEU A 7 -66.35 43.46 13.56
N GLY A 8 -66.15 43.45 12.24
CA GLY A 8 -65.97 42.22 11.50
C GLY A 8 -64.56 41.71 11.77
N SER A 9 -64.45 40.64 12.57
CA SER A 9 -63.18 39.94 12.77
C SER A 9 -62.67 39.39 11.43
N LEU A 10 -61.55 39.92 10.95
CA LEU A 10 -60.77 39.27 9.88
C LEU A 10 -60.25 37.93 10.43
N PRO A 11 -60.41 36.80 9.72
CA PRO A 11 -59.80 35.55 10.14
C PRO A 11 -58.28 35.74 10.11
N LEU A 12 -57.61 35.48 11.24
CA LEU A 12 -56.17 35.25 11.23
C LEU A 12 -55.94 33.95 10.47
N GLU A 13 -55.56 34.08 9.21
CA GLU A 13 -55.04 32.97 8.44
C GLU A 13 -53.76 32.51 9.14
N SER A 14 -53.89 31.42 9.91
CA SER A 14 -52.75 30.68 10.49
C SER A 14 -51.96 30.06 9.34
N LYS A 15 -51.24 30.89 8.59
CA LYS A 15 -50.06 30.43 7.86
C LYS A 15 -49.06 30.08 8.92
N ASN A 16 -49.00 28.80 9.27
CA ASN A 16 -47.88 28.23 9.99
C ASN A 16 -46.61 28.71 9.25
N PRO A 17 -45.76 29.60 9.81
CA PRO A 17 -44.56 30.02 9.13
C PRO A 17 -43.51 28.93 9.38
N MET A 18 -43.77 27.71 8.89
CA MET A 18 -42.69 26.85 8.44
C MET A 18 -42.12 27.47 7.15
N SER A 19 -41.59 28.68 7.25
CA SER A 19 -41.09 29.45 6.12
C SER A 19 -40.04 30.44 6.62
N SER A 20 -38.82 29.91 6.76
CA SER A 20 -37.58 30.49 6.23
C SER A 20 -36.37 29.70 6.71
N THR A 21 -36.46 28.98 7.84
CA THR A 21 -35.33 28.18 8.36
C THR A 21 -35.28 26.76 7.79
N ALA A 22 -36.42 26.16 7.44
CA ALA A 22 -36.47 24.79 6.90
C ALA A 22 -36.11 24.70 5.40
N PHE A 23 -36.24 25.79 4.64
CA PHE A 23 -36.00 25.83 3.19
C PHE A 23 -34.61 26.33 2.79
N ILE A 24 -33.82 26.89 3.71
CA ILE A 24 -32.48 27.41 3.40
C ILE A 24 -31.41 26.30 3.41
N ASN A 25 -31.69 25.14 4.01
CA ASN A 25 -30.68 24.08 4.16
C ASN A 25 -30.71 22.99 3.06
N LYS A 26 -31.37 23.21 1.92
CA LYS A 26 -31.47 22.20 0.85
C LYS A 26 -30.65 22.49 -0.42
N ALA A 27 -29.91 23.60 -0.48
CA ALA A 27 -29.06 23.89 -1.64
C ALA A 27 -27.83 24.72 -1.28
N LYS A 28 -26.87 24.11 -0.60
CA LYS A 28 -25.47 24.50 -0.72
C LYS A 28 -24.70 23.27 -1.24
N PRO A 29 -24.76 22.96 -2.55
CA PRO A 29 -24.24 21.70 -3.12
C PRO A 29 -22.70 21.56 -3.05
N PHE A 30 -22.01 22.42 -2.31
CA PHE A 30 -20.55 22.57 -2.29
C PHE A 30 -19.95 22.52 -0.88
N PHE A 31 -20.74 22.26 0.17
CA PHE A 31 -20.24 22.26 1.54
C PHE A 31 -20.76 21.05 2.30
N VAL A 32 -19.85 20.33 2.96
CA VAL A 32 -20.16 19.30 3.95
C VAL A 32 -20.47 19.97 5.31
N ASP A 33 -21.42 19.44 6.07
CA ASP A 33 -21.69 19.90 7.43
C ASP A 33 -20.53 19.54 8.36
N GLN A 34 -20.15 20.46 9.25
CA GLN A 34 -19.12 20.25 10.27
C GLN A 34 -19.52 19.18 11.29
N ILE A 35 -20.83 18.95 11.47
CA ILE A 35 -21.36 17.93 12.39
C ILE A 35 -21.44 16.55 11.70
N GLY A 36 -21.14 16.49 10.42
CA GLY A 36 -21.15 15.27 9.61
C GLY A 36 -22.20 15.35 8.49
N ASP A 37 -21.78 14.95 7.30
CA ASP A 37 -22.63 14.78 6.13
C ASP A 37 -22.41 13.37 5.55
N THR A 38 -23.43 12.82 4.89
CA THR A 38 -23.30 11.55 4.18
C THR A 38 -23.12 11.82 2.70
N LEU A 39 -21.91 11.54 2.21
CA LEU A 39 -21.59 11.64 0.80
C LEU A 39 -22.28 10.50 0.05
N GLN A 40 -23.10 10.83 -0.95
CA GLN A 40 -23.76 9.85 -1.82
C GLN A 40 -22.91 9.47 -3.05
N GLY A 41 -21.75 10.11 -3.23
CA GLY A 41 -20.83 9.88 -4.35
C GLY A 41 -19.42 10.36 -4.04
N ASP A 42 -18.56 10.28 -5.05
CA ASP A 42 -17.14 10.63 -4.94
C ASP A 42 -16.94 12.12 -4.63
N ILE A 43 -15.91 12.44 -3.85
CA ILE A 43 -15.44 13.82 -3.66
C ILE A 43 -14.26 14.09 -4.60
N ASP A 44 -14.42 15.05 -5.50
CA ASP A 44 -13.29 15.67 -6.20
C ASP A 44 -12.70 16.80 -5.34
N MET A 45 -11.44 16.64 -4.92
CA MET A 45 -10.70 17.64 -4.15
C MET A 45 -9.97 18.66 -5.04
N ASN A 46 -10.14 18.62 -6.37
CA ASN A 46 -9.53 19.55 -7.34
C ASN A 46 -8.02 19.77 -7.11
N ASN A 47 -7.29 18.67 -6.89
CA ASN A 47 -5.85 18.64 -6.59
C ASN A 47 -5.41 19.39 -5.31
N PHE A 48 -6.33 19.75 -4.43
CA PHE A 48 -6.00 20.29 -3.11
C PHE A 48 -5.61 19.18 -2.13
N LYS A 49 -4.80 19.54 -1.14
CA LYS A 49 -4.32 18.61 -0.10
C LYS A 49 -5.38 18.45 0.99
N ILE A 50 -5.55 17.22 1.46
CA ILE A 50 -6.20 16.92 2.75
C ILE A 50 -5.10 16.93 3.82
N THR A 51 -5.23 17.79 4.83
CA THR A 51 -4.21 17.96 5.88
C THR A 51 -4.69 17.42 7.23
N ASN A 52 -3.76 17.18 8.15
CA ASN A 52 -4.05 16.73 9.53
C ASN A 52 -4.80 15.38 9.66
N LEU A 53 -4.62 14.46 8.71
CA LEU A 53 -5.11 13.08 8.83
C LEU A 53 -4.30 12.30 9.87
N LYS A 54 -5.00 11.67 10.82
CA LYS A 54 -4.41 10.73 11.78
C LYS A 54 -3.98 9.43 11.09
N PHE A 55 -3.29 8.55 11.81
CA PHE A 55 -3.06 7.19 11.34
C PHE A 55 -4.38 6.40 11.31
N PRO A 56 -4.58 5.57 10.29
CA PRO A 56 -5.78 4.74 10.17
C PRO A 56 -5.82 3.71 11.30
N GLY A 57 -7.00 3.52 11.88
CA GLY A 57 -7.28 2.47 12.88
C GLY A 57 -8.26 1.41 12.38
N ASN A 58 -9.14 1.75 11.43
CA ASN A 58 -10.09 0.84 10.80
C ASN A 58 -9.82 0.67 9.30
N ASP A 59 -10.38 -0.40 8.71
CA ASP A 59 -10.20 -0.74 7.29
C ASP A 59 -10.67 0.36 6.32
N ASN A 60 -11.64 1.18 6.73
CA ASN A 60 -12.24 2.23 5.89
C ASN A 60 -11.65 3.62 6.15
N ASP A 61 -10.60 3.74 6.98
CA ASP A 61 -9.98 5.02 7.29
C ASP A 61 -9.09 5.50 6.13
N ALA A 62 -9.06 6.82 5.90
CA ALA A 62 -8.14 7.41 4.94
C ALA A 62 -6.68 7.28 5.42
N VAL A 63 -5.78 6.94 4.51
CA VAL A 63 -4.35 6.75 4.80
C VAL A 63 -3.57 8.03 4.50
N ASN A 64 -2.77 8.49 5.48
CA ASN A 64 -1.82 9.58 5.25
C ASN A 64 -0.49 9.09 4.67
N LYS A 65 0.25 10.01 4.01
CA LYS A 65 1.52 9.68 3.32
C LYS A 65 2.58 9.09 4.25
N LYS A 66 2.67 9.55 5.50
CA LYS A 66 3.67 9.04 6.45
C LYS A 66 3.41 7.57 6.76
N TYR A 67 2.16 7.22 7.11
CA TYR A 67 1.78 5.84 7.39
C TYR A 67 2.14 4.93 6.21
N LEU A 68 1.77 5.31 4.98
CA LEU A 68 2.08 4.54 3.78
C LEU A 68 3.59 4.31 3.61
N LEU A 69 4.42 5.35 3.79
CA LEU A 69 5.87 5.22 3.69
C LEU A 69 6.46 4.33 4.78
N ASP A 70 5.96 4.43 6.02
CA ASP A 70 6.40 3.58 7.12
C ASP A 70 6.10 2.10 6.81
N GLN A 71 4.90 1.79 6.28
CA GLN A 71 4.53 0.43 5.87
C GLN A 71 5.43 -0.09 4.73
N ILE A 72 5.69 0.74 3.72
CA ILE A 72 6.58 0.38 2.60
C ILE A 72 8.00 0.11 3.11
N ASN A 73 8.53 0.99 3.96
CA ASN A 73 9.88 0.85 4.51
C ASN A 73 10.03 -0.39 5.38
N ALA A 74 8.97 -0.84 6.06
CA ALA A 74 8.98 -2.10 6.81
C ALA A 74 9.08 -3.34 5.90
N ILE A 75 8.60 -3.24 4.65
CA ILE A 75 8.66 -4.33 3.67
C ILE A 75 9.98 -4.31 2.88
N GLN A 76 10.60 -3.14 2.75
CA GLN A 76 11.86 -2.99 2.00
C GLN A 76 12.94 -3.90 2.60
N ILE A 77 13.25 -4.97 1.86
CA ILE A 77 14.39 -5.81 2.15
C ILE A 77 15.62 -5.02 1.74
N ASP A 78 16.49 -4.75 2.71
CA ASP A 78 17.76 -4.10 2.46
C ASP A 78 18.55 -4.88 1.40
N LYS A 79 19.14 -4.17 0.45
CA LYS A 79 19.99 -4.74 -0.59
C LYS A 79 21.10 -5.60 0.02
N ASP A 80 21.62 -5.16 1.17
CA ASP A 80 22.67 -5.85 1.90
C ASP A 80 22.18 -7.21 2.42
N HIS A 81 20.92 -7.32 2.84
CA HIS A 81 20.34 -8.60 3.25
C HIS A 81 20.28 -9.60 2.09
N VAL A 82 19.87 -9.15 0.90
CA VAL A 82 19.84 -10.00 -0.30
C VAL A 82 21.25 -10.41 -0.71
N GLU A 83 22.20 -9.47 -0.69
CA GLU A 83 23.60 -9.73 -1.03
C GLU A 83 24.25 -10.75 -0.08
N ASN A 84 23.99 -10.63 1.22
CA ASN A 84 24.44 -11.60 2.22
C ASN A 84 23.87 -12.99 1.96
N ARG A 85 22.56 -13.11 1.68
CA ARG A 85 21.93 -14.39 1.33
C ARG A 85 22.53 -15.00 0.06
N ILE A 86 22.83 -14.20 -0.95
CA ILE A 86 23.49 -14.66 -2.18
C ILE A 86 24.89 -15.19 -1.88
N ASN A 87 25.65 -14.48 -1.03
CA ASN A 87 27.00 -14.89 -0.64
C ASN A 87 27.01 -16.19 0.13
N ASP A 88 26.04 -16.40 1.03
CA ASP A 88 25.87 -17.66 1.76
C ASP A 88 25.57 -18.83 0.82
N VAL A 89 24.65 -18.65 -0.13
CA VAL A 89 24.33 -19.67 -1.15
C VAL A 89 25.56 -19.98 -2.01
N LYS A 90 26.29 -18.95 -2.48
CA LYS A 90 27.54 -19.12 -3.23
C LYS A 90 28.57 -19.92 -2.43
N ARG A 91 28.73 -19.63 -1.13
CA ARG A 91 29.67 -20.34 -0.25
C ARG A 91 29.25 -21.80 -0.07
N TYR A 92 27.97 -22.06 0.14
CA TYR A 92 27.42 -23.42 0.25
C TYR A 92 27.69 -24.23 -1.01
N LEU A 93 27.35 -23.70 -2.19
CA LEU A 93 27.56 -24.40 -3.47
C LEU A 93 29.05 -24.71 -3.71
N ARG A 94 29.94 -23.74 -3.46
CA ARG A 94 31.39 -23.95 -3.60
C ARG A 94 31.92 -25.08 -2.74
N ARG A 95 31.49 -25.16 -1.47
CA ARG A 95 31.93 -26.23 -0.55
C ARG A 95 31.44 -27.60 -1.01
N ASN A 96 30.16 -27.72 -1.37
CA ASN A 96 29.57 -28.99 -1.74
C ASN A 96 30.12 -29.53 -3.07
N ILE A 97 30.30 -28.68 -4.08
CA ILE A 97 30.89 -29.10 -5.36
C ILE A 97 32.36 -29.50 -5.19
N LYS A 98 33.15 -28.74 -4.41
CA LYS A 98 34.57 -29.04 -4.18
C LYS A 98 34.78 -30.36 -3.42
N ASN A 99 33.86 -30.74 -2.54
CA ASN A 99 33.96 -32.01 -1.82
C ASN A 99 33.53 -33.21 -2.69
N LEU A 100 32.75 -33.00 -3.76
CA LEU A 100 32.34 -34.04 -4.70
C LEU A 100 33.42 -34.33 -5.76
N VAL A 101 34.26 -33.35 -6.07
CA VAL A 101 35.38 -33.45 -7.00
C VAL A 101 36.66 -33.30 -6.20
N ASP A 102 37.16 -34.42 -5.65
CA ASP A 102 38.49 -34.46 -5.03
C ASP A 102 39.56 -34.33 -6.14
N GLU A 103 39.78 -33.09 -6.56
CA GLU A 103 40.65 -32.72 -7.67
C GLU A 103 42.08 -33.31 -7.53
N PRO A 104 42.72 -33.32 -6.34
CA PRO A 104 43.97 -34.05 -6.12
C PRO A 104 43.90 -35.54 -6.49
N LYS A 105 42.84 -36.24 -6.08
CA LYS A 105 42.67 -37.68 -6.36
C LYS A 105 42.47 -37.94 -7.85
N LEU A 106 41.65 -37.12 -8.52
CA LEU A 106 41.44 -37.22 -9.98
C LEU A 106 42.74 -36.97 -10.76
N GLN A 107 43.56 -36.01 -10.34
CA GLN A 107 44.85 -35.76 -10.98
C GLN A 107 45.83 -36.93 -10.79
N GLN A 108 45.81 -37.57 -9.63
CA GLN A 108 46.61 -38.77 -9.37
C GLN A 108 46.18 -39.95 -10.24
N GLU A 109 44.88 -40.20 -10.35
CA GLU A 109 44.31 -41.26 -11.21
C GLU A 109 44.64 -41.02 -12.69
N LEU A 110 44.46 -39.78 -13.17
CA LEU A 110 44.80 -39.39 -14.54
C LEU A 110 46.28 -39.58 -14.85
N THR A 111 47.16 -39.21 -13.91
CA THR A 111 48.60 -39.39 -14.04
C THR A 111 48.97 -40.88 -14.13
N SER A 112 48.33 -41.71 -13.30
CA SER A 112 48.52 -43.16 -13.31
C SER A 112 48.08 -43.79 -14.62
N LEU A 113 46.92 -43.37 -15.15
CA LEU A 113 46.41 -43.82 -16.44
C LEU A 113 47.33 -43.42 -17.60
N LYS A 114 47.83 -42.17 -17.62
CA LYS A 114 48.79 -41.70 -18.64
C LYS A 114 50.05 -42.55 -18.64
N ARG A 115 50.59 -42.88 -17.45
CA ARG A 115 51.76 -43.76 -17.32
C ARG A 115 51.47 -45.16 -17.87
N LEU A 116 50.31 -45.74 -17.53
CA LEU A 116 49.92 -47.06 -18.03
C LEU A 116 49.85 -47.08 -19.57
N ILE A 117 49.20 -46.09 -20.18
CA ILE A 117 49.08 -45.98 -21.64
C ILE A 117 50.47 -45.85 -22.29
N GLN A 118 51.37 -45.04 -21.73
CA GLN A 118 52.74 -44.91 -22.22
C GLN A 118 53.50 -46.23 -22.16
N VAL A 119 53.31 -47.01 -21.09
CA VAL A 119 53.93 -48.32 -20.92
C VAL A 119 53.39 -49.28 -21.98
N VAL A 120 52.07 -49.42 -22.10
CA VAL A 120 51.43 -50.32 -23.09
C VAL A 120 51.81 -49.94 -24.53
N ALA A 121 51.84 -48.64 -24.86
CA ALA A 121 52.23 -48.18 -26.19
C ALA A 121 53.69 -48.52 -26.55
N LYS A 122 54.59 -48.61 -25.56
CA LYS A 122 55.99 -49.02 -25.76
C LYS A 122 56.18 -50.52 -25.96
N PHE A 123 55.22 -51.35 -25.53
CA PHE A 123 55.29 -52.81 -25.65
C PHE A 123 54.56 -53.37 -26.88
N ASN A 124 53.80 -52.54 -27.61
CA ASN A 124 53.04 -52.93 -28.81
C ASN A 124 53.77 -52.60 -30.14
N ILE A 125 55.10 -52.50 -30.11
CA ILE A 125 56.00 -52.42 -31.28
C ILE A 125 56.86 -53.68 -31.26
#